data_AF-A0A9P5JVS0-F1
#
_entry.id   AF-A0A9P5JVS0-F1
#
_cell.length_a   1.000
_cell.length_b   1.000
_cell.length_c   1.000
_cell.angle_alpha   90.00
_cell.angle_beta   90.00
_cell.angle_gamma   90.00
#
_symmetry.space_group_name_H-M   'P 1'
#
loop_
_entity.id
_entity.type
_entity.pdbx_description
1 polymer ?
#
loop_
_entity_poly.entity_id
_entity_poly.type
_entity_poly.pdbx_seq_one_letter_code
_entity_poly.pdbx_strand_id
1 'polypeptide(L)' 'MDDVLYLKFLQHDDLRTLLLDTYPADLVYVEPGDPFWGDGTGVGMNELGKSLMRVRLRLRIEGVM' A
#
# COMPACT_ATOMS: atom_id res chain seq x y z
N MET A 1 9.44 0.32 -5.91
CA MET A 1 8.01 0.72 -5.81
C MET A 1 7.76 1.48 -4.52
N ASP A 2 8.18 0.92 -3.38
CA ASP A 2 7.98 1.49 -2.05
C ASP A 2 8.42 2.95 -1.92
N ASP A 3 9.59 3.35 -2.44
CA ASP A 3 10.05 4.74 -2.35
C ASP A 3 9.15 5.73 -3.11
N VAL A 4 8.67 5.35 -4.29
CA VAL A 4 7.77 6.19 -5.09
C VAL A 4 6.41 6.33 -4.40
N LEU A 5 5.89 5.24 -3.84
CA LEU A 5 4.66 5.28 -3.05
C LEU A 5 4.85 6.14 -1.80
N TYR A 6 5.94 5.96 -1.06
CA TYR A 6 6.25 6.76 0.12
C TYR A 6 6.28 8.25 -0.22
N LEU A 7 6.98 8.65 -1.28
CA LEU A 7 6.99 10.04 -1.75
C LEU A 7 5.58 10.54 -2.13
N LYS A 8 4.77 9.71 -2.80
CA LYS A 8 3.37 10.05 -3.12
C LYS A 8 2.55 10.34 -1.86
N PHE A 9 2.65 9.49 -0.83
CA PHE A 9 1.91 9.69 0.42
C PHE A 9 2.51 10.80 1.30
N LEU A 10 3.80 11.12 1.18
CA LEU A 10 4.34 12.34 1.79
C LEU A 10 3.82 13.62 1.10
N GLN A 11 3.67 13.59 -0.21
CA GLN A 11 3.24 14.74 -0.99
C GLN A 11 1.74 15.07 -0.81
N HIS A 12 0.91 14.08 -0.47
CA HIS A 12 -0.54 14.19 -0.45
C HIS A 12 -1.12 13.73 0.90
N ASP A 13 -1.43 14.68 1.77
CA ASP A 13 -1.89 14.43 3.15
C ASP A 13 -3.20 13.63 3.21
N ASP A 14 -4.14 13.92 2.31
CA ASP A 14 -5.41 13.21 2.21
C ASP A 14 -5.21 11.72 1.88
N LEU A 15 -4.33 11.42 0.93
CA LEU A 15 -3.97 10.05 0.59
C LEU A 15 -3.22 9.36 1.74
N ARG A 16 -2.38 10.09 2.47
CA ARG A 16 -1.66 9.57 3.63
C ARG A 16 -2.62 9.15 4.73
N THR A 17 -3.57 10.03 5.08
CA THR A 17 -4.62 9.72 6.06
C THR A 17 -5.39 8.49 5.63
N LEU A 18 -5.85 8.45 4.37
CA LEU A 18 -6.57 7.29 3.84
C LEU A 18 -5.76 5.98 3.97
N LEU A 19 -4.47 6.01 3.65
CA LEU A 19 -3.61 4.83 3.79
C LEU A 19 -3.42 4.43 5.26
N LEU A 20 -3.18 5.38 6.16
CA LEU A 20 -2.97 5.14 7.60
C LEU A 20 -4.22 4.54 8.26
N ASP A 21 -5.40 5.02 7.87
CA ASP A 21 -6.70 4.58 8.39
C ASP A 21 -7.06 3.13 8.04
N THR A 22 -6.39 2.55 7.04
CA THR A 22 -6.59 1.14 6.70
C THR A 22 -5.97 0.18 7.72
N TYR A 23 -5.12 0.65 8.65
CA TYR A 23 -4.51 -0.22 9.66
C TYR A 23 -5.55 -0.67 10.71
N PRO A 24 -5.57 -1.97 11.10
CA PRO A 24 -4.60 -3.02 10.80
C PRO A 24 -4.99 -3.95 9.64
N ALA A 25 -5.97 -3.59 8.82
CA ALA A 25 -6.46 -4.46 7.76
C ALA A 25 -5.41 -4.72 6.66
N ASP A 26 -5.52 -5.89 6.04
CA ASP A 26 -4.73 -6.23 4.86
C ASP A 26 -5.27 -5.51 3.62
N LEU A 27 -4.36 -5.05 2.76
CA LEU A 27 -4.70 -4.44 1.47
C LEU A 27 -4.45 -5.45 0.35
N VAL A 28 -5.51 -5.77 -0.40
CA VAL A 28 -5.46 -6.68 -1.54
C VAL A 28 -5.84 -5.92 -2.80
N TYR A 29 -4.91 -5.84 -3.75
CA TYR A 29 -5.18 -5.32 -5.09
C TYR A 29 -5.73 -6.45 -5.96
N VAL A 30 -7.04 -6.45 -6.21
CA VAL A 30 -7.70 -7.49 -7.01
C VAL A 30 -7.68 -7.08 -8.48
N GLU A 31 -6.79 -7.70 -9.24
CA GLU A 31 -6.69 -7.52 -10.70
C GLU A 31 -6.39 -8.88 -11.35
N PRO A 32 -7.38 -9.53 -11.98
CA PRO A 32 -7.22 -10.85 -12.59
C PRO A 32 -6.13 -10.95 -13.65
N GLY A 33 -5.86 -9.86 -14.37
CA GLY A 33 -4.84 -9.80 -15.41
C GLY A 33 -3.41 -9.57 -14.89
N ASP A 34 -3.23 -9.32 -13.58
CA ASP A 34 -1.94 -8.96 -13.00
C ASP A 34 -1.61 -9.84 -11.78
N PRO A 35 -0.98 -11.02 -12.00
CA PRO A 35 -0.62 -11.92 -10.91
C PRO A 35 0.61 -11.46 -10.11
N PHE A 36 1.33 -10.42 -10.54
CA PHE A 36 2.50 -9.92 -9.81
C PHE A 36 2.11 -8.77 -8.88
N TRP A 37 1.56 -7.69 -9.41
CA TRP A 37 1.14 -6.56 -8.57
C TRP A 37 -0.18 -6.83 -7.85
N GLY A 38 -1.09 -7.55 -8.51
CA GLY A 38 -2.39 -7.93 -7.96
C GLY A 38 -2.42 -9.35 -7.43
N ASP A 39 -3.60 -9.71 -6.91
CA ASP A 39 -3.92 -11.05 -6.44
C ASP A 39 -4.29 -12.02 -7.58
N GLY A 40 -4.31 -11.53 -8.83
CA GLY A 40 -4.75 -12.34 -9.97
C GLY A 40 -6.13 -12.94 -9.70
N THR A 41 -6.20 -14.26 -9.73
CA THR A 41 -7.39 -15.06 -9.42
C THR A 41 -7.34 -15.71 -8.03
N GLY A 42 -6.71 -15.06 -7.05
CA GLY A 42 -6.51 -15.58 -5.69
C GLY A 42 -5.19 -16.32 -5.47
N VAL A 43 -4.29 -16.29 -6.46
CA VAL A 43 -2.97 -16.94 -6.44
C VAL A 43 -1.84 -15.98 -6.81
N GLY A 44 -2.17 -14.70 -6.99
CA GLY A 44 -1.21 -13.66 -7.30
C GLY A 44 -0.39 -13.24 -6.10
N MET A 45 0.63 -12.43 -6.34
CA MET A 45 1.57 -12.03 -5.31
C MET A 45 1.10 -10.81 -4.52
N ASN A 46 0.13 -10.04 -5.03
CA ASN A 46 -0.36 -8.82 -4.38
C ASN A 46 0.79 -7.86 -3.98
N GLU A 47 1.82 -7.72 -4.82
CA GLU A 47 3.00 -6.92 -4.47
C GLU A 47 2.65 -5.43 -4.28
N LEU A 48 1.60 -4.92 -4.94
CA LEU A 48 1.14 -3.54 -4.72
C LEU A 48 0.53 -3.38 -3.33
N GLY A 49 -0.37 -4.29 -2.92
CA GLY A 49 -0.96 -4.29 -1.58
C GLY A 49 0.12 -4.41 -0.50
N LYS A 50 1.08 -5.32 -0.68
CA LYS A 50 2.24 -5.47 0.21
C LYS A 50 3.11 -4.20 0.28
N SER A 51 3.42 -3.58 -0.86
CA SER A 51 4.16 -2.31 -0.90
C SER A 51 3.42 -1.21 -0.13
N LEU A 52 2.10 -1.07 -0.31
CA LEU A 52 1.29 -0.10 0.43
C LEU A 52 1.32 -0.36 1.94
N MET A 53 1.24 -1.62 2.36
CA MET A 53 1.32 -1.99 3.78
C MET A 53 2.71 -1.71 4.39
N ARG A 54 3.80 -1.94 3.64
CA ARG A 54 5.16 -1.57 4.08
C ARG A 54 5.34 -0.06 4.22
N VAL A 55 4.83 0.71 3.26
CA VAL A 55 4.83 2.19 3.31
C VAL A 55 3.98 2.71 4.47
N ARG A 56 2.79 2.14 4.68
CA ARG A 56 1.91 2.45 5.83
C ARG A 56 2.64 2.23 7.16
N LEU A 57 3.33 1.10 7.30
CA LEU A 57 4.09 0.80 8.51
C LEU A 57 5.23 1.83 8.72
N ARG A 58 5.97 2.16 7.67
CA ARG A 58 7.03 3.17 7.71
C ARG A 58 6.51 4.53 8.19
N LEU A 59 5.42 5.03 7.59
CA LEU A 59 4.81 6.31 7.97
C LEU A 59 4.36 6.33 9.43
N ARG A 60 3.80 5.22 9.94
CA ARG A 60 3.41 5.09 11.37
C ARG A 60 4.62 5.13 12.31
N ILE A 61 5.73 4.50 11.93
CA ILE A 61 6.96 4.48 12.74
C ILE A 61 7.60 5.87 12.77
N GLU A 62 7.62 6.58 11.63
CA GLU A 62 8.20 7.92 11.51
C GLU A 62 7.32 9.02 12.13
N GLY A 63 6.06 8.71 12.48
CA GLY A 63 5.15 9.66 13.12
C GLY A 63 4.71 10.81 12.22
N VAL A 64 4.73 10.59 10.89
CA VAL A 64 4.29 11.59 9.92
C VAL A 64 2.77 11.69 9.97
N MET A 65 2.26 12.81 10.50
CA MET A 65 0.83 13.15 10.54
C MET A 65 0.42 13.76 9.20
#